data_AF-A0A0B2NWL4-F1
#
_entry.id   AF-A0A0B2NWL4-F1
#
_cell.length_a   1.000
_cell.length_b   1.000
_cell.length_c   1.000
_cell.angle_alpha   90.00
_cell.angle_beta   90.00
_cell.angle_gamma   90.00
#
_symmetry.space_group_name_H-M   'P 1'
#
loop_
_entity.id
_entity.type
_entity.pdbx_description
1 polymer ?
#
loop_
_entity_poly.entity_id
_entity_poly.type
_entity_poly.pdbx_seq_one_letter_code
_entity_poly.pdbx_strand_id
1 'polypeptide(L)'
;MSEITNATDMDQFNQVLGNLMRNLTGIAASGDSRHKYAAANATAPNSQTIYGAVQCTPDLSGQDCNSCVVEAFSRITTCCVGKIRGRVAAPSCNIRYENFRFYDEPTTADAPAPAM
;
A
#
# COMPACT_ATOMS: atom_id res chain seq x y z
N MET A 1 16.14 4.07 16.93
CA MET A 1 14.86 4.22 17.64
C MET A 1 13.95 4.99 16.69
N SER A 2 13.10 4.30 15.93
CA SER A 2 12.23 4.98 14.95
C SER A 2 11.21 5.82 15.71
N GLU A 3 11.18 7.13 15.47
CA GLU A 3 10.19 8.01 16.10
C GLU A 3 8.79 7.54 15.74
N ILE A 4 8.01 7.20 16.75
CA ILE A 4 6.64 6.72 16.59
C ILE A 4 5.73 7.95 16.48
N THR A 5 5.71 8.58 15.31
CA THR A 5 4.89 9.77 15.05
C THR A 5 3.46 9.35 14.68
N ASN A 6 2.47 10.06 15.23
CA ASN A 6 1.06 9.90 14.89
C ASN A 6 0.62 10.94 13.86
N ALA A 7 -0.43 10.63 13.11
CA ALA A 7 -1.12 11.57 12.24
C ALA A 7 -1.83 12.65 13.06
N THR A 8 -2.05 13.80 12.45
CA THR A 8 -2.72 14.94 13.12
C THR A 8 -4.21 14.66 13.30
N ASP A 9 -4.84 14.05 12.30
CA ASP A 9 -6.20 13.53 12.36
C ASP A 9 -6.13 12.02 12.11
N MET A 10 -6.19 11.24 13.19
CA MET A 10 -5.98 9.79 13.11
C MET A 10 -7.11 9.11 12.32
N ASP A 11 -8.36 9.51 12.53
CA ASP A 11 -9.51 8.87 11.91
C ASP A 11 -9.52 9.10 10.40
N GLN A 12 -9.35 10.34 9.95
CA GLN A 12 -9.29 10.65 8.52
C GLN A 12 -8.04 10.06 7.88
N PHE A 13 -6.88 10.08 8.57
CA PHE A 13 -5.67 9.43 8.07
C PHE A 13 -5.87 7.93 7.85
N ASN A 14 -6.44 7.21 8.81
CA ASN A 14 -6.67 5.77 8.70
C ASN A 14 -7.71 5.45 7.61
N GLN A 15 -8.72 6.29 7.41
CA GLN A 15 -9.67 6.13 6.30
C GLN A 15 -8.98 6.27 4.95
N VAL A 16 -8.15 7.31 4.76
CA VAL A 16 -7.40 7.52 3.53
C VAL A 16 -6.38 6.39 3.30
N LEU A 17 -5.65 5.98 4.34
CA LEU A 17 -4.73 4.85 4.29
C LEU A 17 -5.44 3.55 3.89
N GLY A 18 -6.59 3.24 4.50
CA GLY A 18 -7.36 2.05 4.19
C GLY A 18 -7.87 2.03 2.74
N ASN A 19 -8.34 3.17 2.23
CA ASN A 19 -8.76 3.29 0.84
C ASN A 19 -7.59 3.14 -0.14
N LEU A 20 -6.44 3.77 0.15
CA LEU A 20 -5.22 3.62 -0.63
C LEU A 20 -4.77 2.16 -0.67
N MET A 21 -4.68 1.49 0.48
CA MET A 21 -4.26 0.08 0.55
C MET A 21 -5.23 -0.84 -0.19
N ARG A 22 -6.55 -0.62 -0.07
CA ARG A 22 -7.54 -1.40 -0.83
C ARG A 22 -7.37 -1.24 -2.34
N ASN A 23 -7.15 -0.02 -2.81
CA ASN A 23 -6.91 0.25 -4.23
C ASN A 23 -5.64 -0.45 -4.73
N LEU A 24 -4.52 -0.28 -4.02
CA LEU A 24 -3.25 -0.92 -4.34
C LEU A 24 -3.35 -2.45 -4.34
N THR A 25 -4.11 -3.02 -3.39
CA THR A 25 -4.38 -4.46 -3.33
C THR A 25 -5.09 -4.93 -4.59
N GLY A 26 -6.10 -4.20 -5.06
CA GLY A 26 -6.81 -4.53 -6.30
C GLY A 26 -5.88 -4.57 -7.51
N ILE A 27 -5.01 -3.57 -7.64
CA ILE A 27 -4.03 -3.49 -8.74
C ILE A 27 -3.03 -4.64 -8.64
N ALA A 28 -2.38 -4.83 -7.48
CA ALA A 28 -1.39 -5.90 -7.29
C ALA A 28 -1.99 -7.30 -7.48
N ALA A 29 -3.24 -7.53 -7.04
CA ALA A 29 -3.95 -8.79 -7.20
C ALA A 29 -4.33 -9.07 -8.66
N SER A 30 -4.62 -8.03 -9.44
CA SER A 30 -4.90 -8.13 -10.88
C SER A 30 -3.66 -8.37 -11.74
N GLY A 31 -2.47 -8.20 -11.16
CA GLY A 31 -1.19 -8.40 -11.82
C GLY A 31 -0.93 -9.85 -12.23
N ASP A 32 -0.20 -10.02 -13.34
CA ASP A 32 0.27 -11.34 -13.81
C ASP A 32 1.49 -11.82 -12.98
N SER A 33 2.01 -13.01 -13.28
CA SER A 33 3.18 -13.56 -12.57
C SER A 33 4.47 -12.74 -12.72
N ARG A 34 4.51 -11.71 -13.57
CA ARG A 34 5.67 -10.82 -13.70
C ARG A 34 5.55 -9.58 -12.83
N HIS A 35 4.33 -9.10 -12.57
CA HIS A 35 4.10 -7.86 -11.83
C HIS A 35 2.87 -7.94 -10.92
N LYS A 36 3.05 -8.43 -9.68
CA LYS A 36 2.08 -8.30 -8.58
C LYS A 36 2.49 -7.24 -7.58
N TYR A 37 2.71 -6.03 -8.10
CA TYR A 37 3.14 -4.87 -7.33
C TYR A 37 2.30 -3.65 -7.70
N ALA A 38 1.98 -2.82 -6.72
CA ALA A 38 1.34 -1.54 -6.93
C ALA A 38 1.86 -0.53 -5.92
N ALA A 39 2.08 0.71 -6.37
CA ALA A 39 2.44 1.83 -5.52
C ALA A 39 1.72 3.10 -5.97
N ALA A 40 1.27 3.88 -5.00
CA ALA A 40 0.60 5.16 -5.23
C ALA A 40 0.68 6.02 -3.98
N ASN A 41 0.13 7.22 -4.06
CA ASN A 41 0.02 8.12 -2.92
C ASN A 41 -1.38 8.68 -2.80
N ALA A 42 -1.71 9.13 -1.59
CA ALA A 42 -2.96 9.83 -1.30
C ALA A 42 -2.68 10.92 -0.26
N THR A 43 -3.37 12.05 -0.35
CA THR A 43 -3.22 13.15 0.60
C THR A 43 -4.35 13.10 1.62
N ALA A 44 -3.98 12.90 2.89
CA ALA A 44 -4.86 13.06 4.03
C ALA A 44 -4.95 14.55 4.44
N PRO A 45 -5.88 14.94 5.34
CA PRO A 45 -5.99 16.31 5.83
C PRO A 45 -4.66 16.84 6.42
N ASN A 46 -4.57 18.16 6.55
CA ASN A 46 -3.35 18.84 7.01
C ASN A 46 -2.14 18.59 6.07
N SER A 47 -2.40 18.35 4.79
CA SER A 47 -1.38 18.08 3.76
C SER A 47 -0.49 16.86 4.07
N GLN A 48 -1.00 15.89 4.83
CA GLN A 48 -0.28 14.67 5.18
C GLN A 48 -0.35 13.69 4.02
N THR A 49 0.69 13.66 3.18
CA THR A 49 0.76 12.72 2.05
C THR A 49 1.23 11.35 2.52
N ILE A 50 0.46 10.32 2.14
CA ILE A 50 0.71 8.91 2.40
C ILE A 50 1.24 8.30 1.11
N TYR A 51 2.44 7.76 1.14
CA TYR A 51 2.98 6.93 0.06
C TYR A 51 2.79 5.48 0.45
N GLY A 52 2.13 4.68 -0.39
CA GLY A 52 1.81 3.28 -0.10
C GLY A 52 2.28 2.36 -1.22
N ALA A 53 2.66 1.13 -0.84
CA ALA A 53 2.97 0.06 -1.77
C ALA A 53 2.45 -1.29 -1.25
N VAL A 54 2.01 -2.13 -2.19
CA VAL A 54 1.59 -3.51 -1.97
C VAL A 54 2.35 -4.40 -2.95
N GLN A 55 2.85 -5.53 -2.47
CA GLN A 55 3.48 -6.57 -3.28
C GLN A 55 2.94 -7.93 -2.87
N CYS A 56 2.67 -8.80 -3.83
CA CYS A 56 2.38 -10.22 -3.62
C CYS A 56 3.43 -11.07 -4.34
N THR A 57 3.64 -12.31 -3.88
CA THR A 57 4.52 -13.24 -4.59
C THR A 57 3.88 -13.69 -5.91
N PRO A 58 4.67 -13.88 -6.99
CA PRO A 58 4.18 -14.23 -8.32
C PRO A 58 3.27 -15.46 -8.43
N ASP A 59 3.43 -16.41 -7.52
CA ASP A 59 2.74 -17.70 -7.46
C ASP A 59 1.29 -17.58 -6.95
N LEU A 60 0.93 -16.47 -6.29
CA LEU A 60 -0.41 -16.30 -5.75
C LEU A 60 -1.47 -16.03 -6.82
N SER A 61 -2.66 -16.62 -6.64
CA SER A 61 -3.85 -16.15 -7.34
C SER A 61 -4.20 -14.72 -6.91
N GLY A 62 -5.04 -14.03 -7.68
CA GLY A 62 -5.52 -12.70 -7.28
C GLY A 62 -6.27 -12.72 -5.94
N GLN A 63 -7.02 -13.79 -5.68
CA GLN A 63 -7.75 -13.98 -4.42
C GLN A 63 -6.82 -14.22 -3.23
N ASP A 64 -5.78 -15.03 -3.41
CA ASP A 64 -4.81 -15.29 -2.34
C ASP A 64 -3.96 -14.06 -2.03
N CYS A 65 -3.59 -13.30 -3.08
CA CYS A 65 -2.93 -12.00 -2.91
C CYS A 65 -3.80 -11.04 -2.09
N ASN A 66 -5.09 -10.91 -2.44
CA ASN A 66 -6.02 -10.06 -1.69
C ASN A 66 -6.13 -10.49 -0.22
N SER A 67 -6.28 -11.80 0.02
CA SER A 67 -6.43 -12.36 1.36
C SER A 67 -5.19 -12.11 2.22
N CYS A 68 -3.98 -12.34 1.67
CA CYS A 68 -2.73 -12.06 2.36
C CYS A 68 -2.61 -10.59 2.75
N VAL A 69 -2.92 -9.68 1.82
CA VAL A 69 -2.79 -8.24 2.05
C VAL A 69 -3.81 -7.74 3.08
N VAL A 70 -5.05 -8.23 3.04
CA VAL A 70 -6.08 -7.91 4.06
C VAL A 70 -5.64 -8.38 5.45
N GLU A 71 -5.10 -9.60 5.56
CA GLU A 71 -4.58 -10.11 6.83
C GLU A 71 -3.40 -9.25 7.32
N ALA A 72 -2.43 -8.95 6.45
CA ALA A 72 -1.31 -8.09 6.77
C ALA A 72 -1.76 -6.70 7.22
N PHE A 73 -2.75 -6.11 6.54
CA PHE A 73 -3.27 -4.78 6.88
C PHE A 73 -4.05 -4.78 8.21
N SER A 74 -4.74 -5.88 8.55
CA SER A 74 -5.43 -6.03 9.84
C SER A 74 -4.50 -5.91 11.05
N ARG A 75 -3.22 -6.31 10.88
CA ARG A 75 -2.19 -6.19 11.92
C ARG A 75 -1.86 -4.71 12.16
N ILE A 76 -1.82 -3.91 11.10
CA ILE A 76 -1.59 -2.45 11.18
C ILE A 76 -2.77 -1.77 11.87
N THR A 77 -4.00 -2.11 11.49
CA THR A 77 -5.20 -1.56 12.12
C THR A 77 -5.37 -1.99 13.58
N THR A 78 -4.66 -3.03 14.03
CA THR A 78 -4.68 -3.48 15.44
C THR A 78 -3.58 -2.82 16.27
N CYS A 79 -2.32 -2.78 15.80
CA CYS A 79 -1.19 -2.29 16.60
C CYS A 79 -0.94 -0.79 16.47
N CYS A 80 -1.34 -0.21 15.34
CA CYS A 80 -0.64 0.93 14.76
C CYS A 80 -1.62 1.95 14.16
N VAL A 81 -2.82 2.02 14.73
CA VAL A 81 -3.85 3.01 14.39
C VAL A 81 -3.26 4.43 14.47
N GLY A 82 -3.40 5.20 13.39
CA GLY A 82 -2.97 6.59 13.35
C GLY A 82 -1.45 6.78 13.24
N LYS A 83 -0.64 5.74 13.09
CA LYS A 83 0.79 5.88 12.79
C LYS A 83 0.97 6.40 11.38
N ILE A 84 1.92 7.31 11.16
CA ILE A 84 2.17 7.90 9.83
C ILE A 84 3.03 7.01 8.91
N ARG A 85 3.58 5.92 9.47
CA ARG A 85 4.44 4.97 8.77
C ARG A 85 4.16 3.57 9.31
N GLY A 86 4.26 2.57 8.45
CA GLY A 86 4.08 1.18 8.86
C GLY A 86 4.40 0.19 7.75
N ARG A 87 4.85 -1.00 8.16
CA ARG A 87 5.19 -2.09 7.25
C ARG A 87 4.83 -3.43 7.86
N VAL A 88 4.28 -4.33 7.06
CA VAL A 88 4.15 -5.75 7.39
C VAL A 88 4.75 -6.56 6.25
N ALA A 89 5.67 -7.45 6.60
CA ALA A 89 6.28 -8.40 5.67
C ALA A 89 5.81 -9.81 6.05
N ALA A 90 4.87 -10.33 5.29
CA ALA A 90 4.45 -11.72 5.36
C ALA A 90 5.20 -12.54 4.29
N PRO A 91 5.24 -13.88 4.39
CA PRO A 91 5.91 -14.72 3.39
C PRO A 91 5.42 -14.49 1.95
N SER A 92 4.12 -14.24 1.78
CA SER A 92 3.49 -14.17 0.46
C SER A 92 3.06 -12.75 0.03
N CYS A 93 3.18 -11.76 0.93
CA CYS A 93 2.88 -10.37 0.60
C CYS A 93 3.62 -9.36 1.48
N ASN A 94 3.87 -8.18 0.93
CA ASN A 94 4.42 -7.04 1.63
C ASN A 94 3.47 -5.84 1.50
N ILE A 95 3.24 -5.16 2.61
CA ILE A 95 2.60 -3.84 2.63
C ILE A 95 3.51 -2.84 3.32
N ARG A 96 3.59 -1.64 2.76
CA ARG A 96 4.38 -0.55 3.31
C ARG A 96 3.69 0.78 3.04
N TYR A 97 3.65 1.63 4.05
CA TYR A 97 3.36 3.05 3.87
C TYR A 97 4.32 3.93 4.64
N GLU A 98 4.58 5.10 4.08
CA GLU A 98 5.48 6.10 4.64
C GLU A 98 4.91 7.51 4.39
N ASN A 99 5.41 8.51 5.11
CA ASN A 99 5.13 9.93 4.83
C ASN A 99 6.14 10.57 3.85
N PHE A 100 6.96 9.75 3.19
CA PHE A 100 7.88 10.15 2.14
C PHE A 100 7.84 9.12 1.01
N ARG A 101 8.15 9.54 -0.21
CA ARG A 101 8.19 8.63 -1.36
C ARG A 101 9.37 7.66 -1.22
N PHE A 102 9.11 6.37 -1.41
CA PHE A 102 10.12 5.30 -1.31
C PHE A 102 10.16 4.36 -2.52
N TYR A 103 9.38 4.66 -3.55
CA TYR A 103 9.32 3.93 -4.81
C TYR A 103 9.60 4.90 -5.95
N ASP A 104 10.12 4.38 -7.05
CA ASP A 104 10.36 5.15 -8.25
C ASP A 104 9.03 5.46 -8.94
N GLU A 105 8.96 6.60 -9.63
CA GLU A 105 7.81 6.84 -10.50
C GLU A 105 7.82 5.83 -11.64
N PRO A 106 6.65 5.32 -12.06
CA PRO A 106 6.60 4.47 -13.23
C PRO A 106 7.20 5.26 -14.39
N THR A 107 8.38 4.83 -14.85
CA THR A 107 8.95 5.31 -16.11
C THR A 107 7.89 5.05 -17.18
N THR A 108 7.71 6.01 -18.09
CA THR A 108 6.70 6.00 -19.16
C THR A 108 6.74 4.74 -20.06
N ALA A 109 7.71 3.85 -19.87
CA ALA A 109 7.83 2.55 -20.50
C ALA A 109 6.87 1.46 -19.96
N ASP A 110 6.39 1.58 -18.71
CA ASP A 110 5.50 0.57 -18.08
C ASP A 110 4.02 0.98 -18.07
N ALA A 111 3.68 2.16 -18.60
CA ALA A 111 2.29 2.51 -18.85
C ALA A 111 1.77 1.60 -19.99
N PRO A 112 0.63 0.91 -19.82
CA PRO A 112 -0.01 0.25 -20.95
C PRO A 112 -0.24 1.32 -22.02
N ALA A 113 0.30 1.07 -23.22
CA ALA A 113 0.15 1.99 -24.33
C ALA A 113 -1.33 2.40 -24.46
N PRO A 114 -1.63 3.70 -24.58
CA PRO A 114 -3.00 4.15 -24.71
C PRO A 114 -3.60 3.47 -25.94
N ALA A 115 -4.70 2.74 -25.74
CA ALA A 115 -5.46 2.15 -26.83
C ALA A 115 -5.95 3.31 -27.74
N MET A 116 -5.52 3.27 -29.01
CA MET A 116 -6.09 4.08 -30.08
C MET A 116 -7.48 3.61 -30.44
#